data_AF-A0A142XVF1-F1
#
_entry.id   AF-A0A142XVF1-F1
#
_cell.length_a   1.000
_cell.length_b   1.000
_cell.length_c   1.000
_cell.angle_alpha   90.00
_cell.angle_beta   90.00
_cell.angle_gamma   90.00
#
_symmetry.space_group_name_H-M   'P 1'
#
loop_
_entity.id
_entity.type
_entity.pdbx_description
1 polymer ?
#
loop_
_entity_poly.entity_id
_entity_poly.type
_entity_poly.pdbx_seq_one_letter_code
_entity_poly.pdbx_strand_id
1 'polypeptide(L)'
;MKIASKKAEVSLLLYFETRSVDHSGRVDSRYMNESDVEIAKKWNEIGFVRFGRIASEDCNANGSNWVELSDDAWSEVSVLRRERAKRNWKTRRFRSTEEKRQLSN
;
A
#
# COMPACT_ATOMS: atom_id res chain seq x y z
N MET A 1 -0.12 -5.35 -17.51
CA MET A 1 0.41 -4.00 -17.78
C MET A 1 0.93 -3.45 -16.44
N LYS A 2 2.15 -2.89 -16.35
CA LYS A 2 2.68 -2.38 -15.07
C LYS A 2 2.21 -0.93 -14.90
N ILE A 3 1.31 -0.68 -13.96
CA ILE A 3 0.67 0.63 -13.80
C ILE A 3 1.41 1.48 -12.76
N ALA A 4 2.01 0.88 -11.73
CA ALA A 4 2.85 1.57 -10.76
C ALA A 4 4.34 1.37 -11.08
N SER A 5 4.97 2.41 -11.62
CA SER A 5 6.37 2.37 -12.07
C SER A 5 7.26 3.31 -11.27
N LYS A 6 6.73 4.45 -10.84
CA LYS A 6 7.46 5.46 -10.08
C LYS A 6 7.41 5.16 -8.58
N LYS A 7 8.40 5.66 -7.83
CA LYS A 7 8.48 5.48 -6.38
C LYS A 7 7.21 5.96 -5.66
N ALA A 8 6.63 7.08 -6.08
CA ALA A 8 5.39 7.62 -5.53
C ALA A 8 4.22 6.67 -5.77
N GLU A 9 3.99 6.26 -7.02
CA GLU A 9 2.97 5.28 -7.41
C GLU A 9 3.10 3.97 -6.63
N VAL A 10 4.31 3.40 -6.54
CA VAL A 10 4.55 2.17 -5.76
C VAL A 10 4.23 2.36 -4.27
N SER A 11 4.59 3.52 -3.71
CA SER A 11 4.33 3.81 -2.30
C SER A 11 2.83 3.98 -2.04
N LEU A 12 2.12 4.67 -2.93
CA LEU A 12 0.69 4.87 -2.87
C LEU A 12 -0.08 3.55 -3.03
N LEU A 13 0.31 2.72 -3.99
CA LEU A 13 -0.34 1.43 -4.22
C LEU A 13 -0.17 0.50 -3.01
N LEU A 14 1.02 0.44 -2.41
CA LEU A 14 1.25 -0.31 -1.17
C LEU A 14 0.47 0.27 0.01
N TYR A 15 0.32 1.59 0.08
CA TYR A 15 -0.50 2.24 1.10
C TYR A 15 -1.98 1.87 0.93
N PHE A 16 -2.54 1.98 -0.27
CA PHE A 16 -3.91 1.60 -0.58
C PHE A 16 -4.21 0.14 -0.28
N GLU A 17 -3.26 -0.77 -0.53
CA GLU A 17 -3.43 -2.16 -0.11
C GLU A 17 -3.50 -2.32 1.40
N THR A 18 -2.59 -1.70 2.14
CA THR A 18 -2.64 -1.73 3.61
C THR A 18 -3.98 -1.16 4.12
N ARG A 19 -4.48 -0.09 3.50
CA ARG A 19 -5.81 0.47 3.83
C ARG A 19 -6.95 -0.49 3.48
N SER A 20 -6.85 -1.22 2.37
CA SER A 20 -7.85 -2.19 1.94
C SER A 20 -7.91 -3.39 2.89
N VAL A 21 -6.76 -3.94 3.27
CA VAL A 21 -6.65 -5.13 4.14
C VAL A 21 -6.97 -4.81 5.60
N ASP A 22 -6.30 -3.80 6.15
CA ASP A 22 -6.29 -3.58 7.61
C ASP A 22 -7.32 -2.55 8.08
N HIS A 23 -7.90 -1.77 7.14
CA HIS A 23 -8.78 -0.65 7.46
C HIS A 23 -10.08 -0.62 6.64
N SER A 24 -10.48 -1.76 6.07
CA SER A 24 -11.70 -1.91 5.27
C SER A 24 -11.81 -0.88 4.13
N GLY A 25 -10.68 -0.55 3.50
CA GLY A 25 -10.61 0.41 2.40
C GLY A 25 -10.69 1.87 2.81
N ARG A 26 -10.81 2.22 4.11
CA ARG A 26 -10.81 3.63 4.54
C ARG A 26 -9.44 4.25 4.33
N VAL A 27 -9.35 5.42 3.72
CA VAL A 27 -8.13 6.15 3.40
C VAL A 27 -8.07 7.46 4.19
N ASP A 28 -6.93 7.67 4.85
CA ASP A 28 -6.64 8.88 5.60
C ASP A 28 -5.89 9.87 4.70
N SER A 29 -6.61 10.89 4.24
CA SER A 29 -6.10 11.93 3.34
C SER A 29 -4.94 12.74 3.92
N ARG A 30 -4.71 12.73 5.24
CA ARG A 30 -3.56 13.39 5.86
C ARG A 30 -2.23 12.75 5.46
N TYR A 31 -2.24 11.50 5.03
CA TYR A 31 -1.07 10.79 4.51
C TYR A 31 -0.94 10.86 2.99
N MET A 32 -1.83 11.60 2.31
CA MET A 32 -1.79 11.81 0.87
C MET A 32 -1.39 13.25 0.57
N ASN A 33 -0.37 13.43 -0.27
CA ASN A 33 -0.11 14.74 -0.87
C ASN A 33 -0.99 14.95 -2.11
N GLU A 34 -0.96 16.15 -2.69
CA GLU A 34 -1.73 16.48 -3.89
C GLU A 34 -1.44 15.54 -5.07
N SER A 35 -0.16 15.19 -5.28
CA SER A 35 0.23 14.27 -6.35
C SER A 35 -0.31 12.84 -6.15
N ASP A 36 -0.43 12.38 -4.91
CA ASP A 36 -1.04 11.08 -4.60
C ASP A 36 -2.53 11.08 -4.95
N VAL A 37 -3.22 12.19 -4.70
CA VAL A 37 -4.64 12.35 -5.06
C VAL A 37 -4.82 12.35 -6.58
N GLU A 38 -3.92 13.00 -7.33
CA GLU A 38 -3.94 12.98 -8.79
C GLU A 38 -3.73 11.57 -9.36
N ILE A 39 -2.78 10.82 -8.79
CA ILE A 39 -2.54 9.42 -9.19
C ILE A 39 -3.78 8.58 -8.90
N ALA A 40 -4.38 8.73 -7.71
CA ALA A 40 -5.59 8.00 -7.33
C ALA A 40 -6.77 8.30 -8.27
N LYS A 41 -6.95 9.56 -8.69
CA LYS A 41 -7.96 9.94 -9.69
C LYS A 41 -7.70 9.27 -11.04
N LYS A 42 -6.46 9.31 -11.54
CA LYS A 42 -6.08 8.65 -12.81
C LYS A 42 -6.33 7.14 -12.75
N TRP A 43 -5.96 6.48 -11.65
CA TRP A 43 -6.22 5.05 -11.46
C TRP A 43 -7.72 4.74 -11.37
N ASN A 44 -8.50 5.63 -10.78
CA ASN A 44 -9.96 5.52 -10.75
C ASN A 44 -10.59 5.62 -12.13
N GLU A 45 -10.14 6.57 -12.96
CA GLU A 45 -10.62 6.75 -14.33
C GLU A 45 -10.36 5.53 -15.22
N ILE A 46 -9.21 4.87 -15.04
CA ILE A 46 -8.85 3.67 -15.82
C ILE A 46 -9.34 2.36 -15.19
N GLY A 47 -10.05 2.41 -14.06
CA GLY A 47 -10.56 1.24 -13.35
C GLY A 47 -9.51 0.38 -12.64
N PHE A 48 -8.28 0.88 -12.48
CA PHE A 48 -7.23 0.17 -11.76
C PHE A 48 -7.49 0.13 -10.25
N VAL A 49 -8.07 1.20 -9.71
CA VAL A 49 -8.65 1.24 -8.37
C VAL A 49 -10.03 1.88 -8.47
N ARG A 50 -10.85 1.77 -7.43
CA ARG A 50 -12.00 2.66 -7.22
C ARG A 50 -11.69 3.51 -6.01
N PHE A 51 -11.85 4.82 -6.14
CA PHE A 51 -11.46 5.77 -5.11
C PHE A 51 -12.49 6.89 -4.99
N GLY A 52 -12.84 7.25 -3.76
CA GLY A 52 -13.86 8.25 -3.52
C GLY A 52 -13.84 8.86 -2.12
N ARG A 53 -14.81 9.74 -1.86
CA ARG A 53 -15.06 10.34 -0.54
C ARG A 53 -16.02 9.47 0.25
N ILE A 54 -15.80 9.39 1.56
CA ILE A 54 -16.76 8.82 2.50
C ILE A 54 -17.81 9.89 2.82
N ALA A 55 -19.06 9.49 3.07
CA ALA A 55 -20.11 10.39 3.55
C ALA A 55 -19.67 11.11 4.83
N SER A 56 -20.12 12.34 5.05
CA SER A 56 -19.63 13.15 6.17
C SER A 56 -19.96 12.52 7.52
N GLU A 57 -21.11 11.84 7.60
CA GLU A 57 -21.59 11.16 8.80
C GLU A 57 -20.73 9.94 9.19
N ASP A 58 -20.09 9.31 8.19
CA ASP A 58 -19.29 8.08 8.36
C ASP A 58 -17.78 8.36 8.42
N CYS A 59 -17.37 9.61 8.24
CA CYS A 59 -15.99 10.04 8.38
C CYS A 59 -15.52 9.87 9.83
N ASN A 60 -14.32 9.32 10.02
CA ASN A 60 -13.73 9.16 11.35
C ASN A 60 -12.20 9.29 11.29
N ALA A 61 -11.54 9.07 12.43
CA ALA A 61 -10.08 9.17 12.54
C ALA A 61 -9.31 8.24 11.59
N ASN A 62 -9.95 7.19 11.06
CA ASN A 62 -9.34 6.28 10.11
C ASN A 62 -9.41 6.78 8.67
N GLY A 63 -10.22 7.78 8.34
CA GLY A 63 -10.21 8.33 6.99
C GLY A 63 -11.45 9.12 6.59
N SER A 64 -11.28 9.90 5.53
CA SER A 64 -12.35 10.65 4.86
C SER A 64 -12.54 10.24 3.40
N ASN A 65 -11.72 9.31 2.93
CA ASN A 65 -11.76 8.73 1.59
C ASN A 65 -11.87 7.21 1.69
N TRP A 66 -12.26 6.55 0.60
CA TRP A 66 -12.26 5.10 0.51
C TRP A 66 -11.54 4.65 -0.77
N VAL A 67 -11.01 3.42 -0.73
CA VAL A 67 -10.38 2.76 -1.87
C VAL A 67 -10.79 1.30 -1.94
N GLU A 68 -10.95 0.81 -3.16
CA GLU A 68 -11.14 -0.60 -3.51
C GLU A 68 -10.17 -0.93 -4.65
N LEU A 69 -9.38 -1.99 -4.49
CA LEU A 69 -8.39 -2.41 -5.49
C LEU A 69 -9.04 -3.36 -6.50
N SER A 70 -8.75 -3.18 -7.78
CA SER A 70 -9.06 -4.18 -8.82
C SER A 70 -8.16 -5.42 -8.68
N ASP A 71 -8.53 -6.52 -9.35
CA ASP A 71 -7.71 -7.74 -9.41
C ASP A 71 -6.31 -7.47 -10.00
N ASP A 72 -6.22 -6.58 -11.00
CA ASP A 72 -4.94 -6.16 -11.58
C ASP A 72 -4.08 -5.42 -10.55
N ALA A 73 -4.68 -4.55 -9.75
CA ALA A 73 -3.98 -3.83 -8.68
C ALA A 73 -3.53 -4.78 -7.56
N TRP A 74 -4.34 -5.77 -7.20
CA TRP A 74 -3.95 -6.84 -6.26
C TRP A 74 -2.77 -7.67 -6.75
N SER A 75 -2.78 -8.03 -8.03
CA SER A 75 -1.70 -8.77 -8.67
C SER A 75 -0.39 -7.96 -8.62
N GLU A 76 -0.45 -6.68 -8.97
CA GLU A 76 0.73 -5.81 -8.96
C GLU A 76 1.26 -5.55 -7.53
N VAL A 77 0.38 -5.29 -6.57
CA VAL A 77 0.76 -5.14 -5.15
C VAL A 77 1.48 -6.38 -4.63
N SER A 78 0.98 -7.57 -4.95
CA SER A 78 1.53 -8.82 -4.44
C SER A 78 3.00 -8.99 -4.85
N VAL A 79 3.34 -8.63 -6.09
CA VAL A 79 4.72 -8.59 -6.57
C VAL A 79 5.55 -7.57 -5.78
N LEU A 80 5.04 -6.35 -5.63
CA LEU A 80 5.73 -5.28 -4.90
C LEU A 80 5.96 -5.60 -3.42
N ARG A 81 4.99 -6.23 -2.73
CA ARG A 81 5.13 -6.68 -1.34
C ARG A 81 6.22 -7.74 -1.22
N ARG A 82 6.28 -8.70 -2.15
CA ARG A 82 7.34 -9.72 -2.17
C ARG A 82 8.72 -9.10 -2.34
N GLU A 83 8.87 -8.14 -3.25
CA GLU A 83 10.13 -7.41 -3.44
C GLU A 83 10.51 -6.58 -2.21
N ARG A 84 9.55 -5.89 -1.60
CA ARG A 84 9.76 -5.13 -0.36
C ARG A 84 10.17 -6.04 0.81
N ALA A 85 9.51 -7.18 0.97
CA ALA A 85 9.86 -8.17 1.98
C ALA A 85 11.29 -8.70 1.80
N LYS A 86 11.69 -9.04 0.57
CA LYS A 86 13.07 -9.45 0.27
C LYS A 86 14.09 -8.37 0.62
N ARG A 87 13.82 -7.10 0.32
CA ARG A 87 14.70 -5.97 0.68
C ARG A 87 14.80 -5.81 2.20
N ASN A 88 13.67 -5.80 2.89
CA ASN A 88 13.63 -5.68 4.35
C ASN A 88 14.35 -6.84 5.06
N TRP A 89 14.22 -8.06 4.53
CA TRP A 89 14.91 -9.23 5.04
C TRP A 89 16.43 -9.10 4.99
N LYS A 90 16.98 -8.50 3.92
CA LYS A 90 18.42 -8.24 3.77
C LYS A 90 18.94 -7.19 4.75
N THR A 91 18.13 -6.20 5.07
CA THR A 91 18.49 -5.10 5.98
C THR A 91 17.95 -5.29 7.40
N ARG A 92 17.53 -6.52 7.76
CA ARG A 92 16.94 -6.80 9.07
C ARG A 92 17.97 -6.54 10.17
N ARG A 93 17.50 -6.03 11.31
CA ARG A 93 18.33 -5.71 12.49
C ARG A 93 18.26 -6.77 13.59
N PHE A 94 17.62 -7.90 13.32
CA PHE A 94 17.54 -9.03 14.24
C PHE A 94 18.25 -10.23 13.63
N ARG A 95 18.75 -11.10 14.51
CA ARG A 95 19.30 -12.41 14.15
C ARG A 95 18.30 -13.49 14.49
N SER A 96 18.33 -14.60 13.75
CA SER A 96 17.61 -15.80 14.12
C SER A 96 18.29 -16.52 15.29
N THR A 97 17.55 -17.39 15.97
CA THR A 97 18.10 -18.26 17.01
C THR A 97 19.23 -19.14 16.48
N GLU A 98 19.13 -19.60 15.24
CA GLU A 98 20.15 -20.42 14.56
C GLU A 98 21.44 -19.62 14.32
N GLU A 99 21.32 -18.40 13.80
CA GLU A 99 22.47 -17.49 13.59
C GLU A 99 23.17 -17.16 14.91
N LYS A 100 22.41 -17.02 16.01
CA LYS A 100 22.98 -16.84 17.35
C LYS A 100 23.79 -18.07 17.80
N ARG A 101 23.27 -19.28 17.58
CA ARG A 101 23.91 -20.54 17.98
C ARG A 101 25.22 -20.80 17.21
N GLN A 102 25.28 -20.46 15.92
CA GLN A 102 26.47 -20.64 15.08
C GLN A 102 27.67 -19.76 15.48
N LEU A 103 27.43 -18.63 16.15
CA LEU A 103 28.48 -17.70 16.60
C LEU A 103 29.02 -18.03 18.01
N SER A 104 28.40 -18.96 18.73
CA SER A 104 28.80 -19.37 20.09
C SER A 104 29.59 -20.69 20.12
N ASN A 105 29.81 -21.31 18.96
CA ASN A 105 30.73 -22.43 18.73
C ASN A 105 31.96 -21.93 17.97
#